data_AF-A0A9E4DLX8-F1
#
_entry.id   AF-A0A9E4DLX8-F1
#
_cell.length_a   1.000
_cell.length_b   1.000
_cell.length_c   1.000
_cell.angle_alpha   90.00
_cell.angle_beta   90.00
_cell.angle_gamma   90.00
#
_symmetry.space_group_name_H-M   'P 1'
#
loop_
_entity.id
_entity.type
_entity.pdbx_description
1 polymer ?
#
loop_
_entity_poly.entity_id
_entity_poly.type
_entity_poly.pdbx_seq_one_letter_code
_entity_poly.pdbx_strand_id
1 'polypeptide(L)'
;MNRRTATVAQTATTTPDLIRNRVALLIRHYLSTRSPAIAASVVRHIEQLCDHPEFDGDSEERCMYLRLRRHWRWLSIAPTELRSHV
;
A
#
# COMPACT_ATOMS: atom_id res chain seq x y z
N MET A 1 -1.00 41.13 -20.18
CA MET A 1 -1.09 40.04 -21.18
C MET A 1 -1.04 38.72 -20.44
N ASN A 2 -2.08 37.89 -20.59
CA ASN A 2 -2.59 36.99 -19.56
C ASN A 2 -1.70 35.77 -19.26
N ARG A 3 -1.30 35.63 -17.98
CA ARG A 3 -0.93 34.35 -17.36
C ARG A 3 -2.16 33.46 -17.41
N ARG A 4 -2.18 32.47 -18.31
CA ARG A 4 -3.15 31.38 -18.24
C ARG A 4 -2.71 30.48 -17.07
N THR A 5 -3.26 30.76 -15.91
CA THR A 5 -3.36 29.85 -14.77
C THR A 5 -4.10 28.60 -15.25
N ALA A 6 -3.35 27.56 -15.60
CA ALA A 6 -3.86 26.20 -15.65
C ALA A 6 -4.04 25.72 -14.20
N THR A 7 -5.13 26.19 -13.58
CA THR A 7 -5.77 25.43 -12.52
C THR A 7 -6.45 24.23 -13.18
N VAL A 8 -6.34 23.07 -12.53
CA VAL A 8 -7.16 21.84 -12.64
C VAL A 8 -6.32 20.58 -12.88
N ALA A 9 -6.46 19.64 -11.94
CA ALA A 9 -5.98 18.26 -11.89
C ALA A 9 -4.53 18.02 -11.40
N GLN A 10 -4.26 18.44 -10.15
CA GLN A 10 -3.48 17.61 -9.23
C GLN A 10 -4.33 16.40 -8.80
N THR A 11 -4.74 15.56 -9.75
CA THR A 11 -4.98 14.16 -9.43
C THR A 11 -3.58 13.57 -9.39
N ALA A 12 -3.05 13.39 -8.19
CA ALA A 12 -1.81 12.65 -8.00
C ALA A 12 -2.03 11.21 -8.49
N THR A 13 -1.90 10.99 -9.80
CA THR A 13 -1.93 9.68 -10.44
C THR A 13 -0.69 8.97 -9.92
N THR A 14 -0.84 8.36 -8.75
CA THR A 14 0.22 7.61 -8.10
C THR A 14 0.33 6.35 -8.92
N THR A 15 1.29 6.33 -9.85
CA THR A 15 1.51 5.19 -10.72
C THR A 15 1.63 3.91 -9.91
N PRO A 16 1.23 2.75 -10.45
CA PRO A 16 1.32 1.48 -9.74
C PRO A 16 2.73 1.18 -9.21
N ASP A 17 3.77 1.68 -9.88
CA ASP A 17 5.15 1.60 -9.42
C ASP A 17 5.41 2.39 -8.12
N LEU A 18 4.91 3.62 -8.03
CA LEU A 18 5.00 4.42 -6.81
C LEU A 18 4.25 3.79 -5.64
N ILE A 19 3.10 3.15 -5.91
CA ILE A 19 2.36 2.41 -4.88
C ILE A 19 3.18 1.20 -4.40
N ARG A 20 3.79 0.43 -5.31
CA ARG A 20 4.69 -0.69 -4.96
C ARG A 20 5.88 -0.23 -4.10
N ASN A 21 6.53 0.87 -4.48
CA ASN A 21 7.64 1.44 -3.72
C ASN A 21 7.20 1.86 -2.31
N ARG A 22 6.02 2.46 -2.16
CA ARG A 22 5.43 2.79 -0.85
C ARG A 22 5.13 1.55 -0.02
N VAL A 23 4.57 0.50 -0.62
CA VAL A 23 4.34 -0.78 0.06
C VAL A 23 5.67 -1.34 0.58
N ALA A 24 6.72 -1.40 -0.24
CA ALA A 24 8.03 -1.89 0.17
C ALA A 24 8.62 -1.08 1.35
N LEU A 25 8.51 0.25 1.31
CA LEU A 25 8.98 1.12 2.40
C LEU A 25 8.22 0.87 3.70
N LEU A 26 6.89 0.77 3.64
CA LEU A 26 6.05 0.50 4.81
C LEU A 26 6.33 -0.88 5.40
N ILE A 27 6.57 -1.90 4.57
CA ILE A 27 6.98 -3.24 5.05
C ILE A 27 8.29 -3.15 5.83
N ARG A 28 9.30 -2.46 5.28
CA ARG A 28 10.59 -2.26 5.97
C ARG A 28 10.41 -1.52 7.30
N HIS A 29 9.61 -0.45 7.30
CA HIS A 29 9.33 0.33 8.51
C HIS A 29 8.58 -0.49 9.57
N TYR A 30 7.68 -1.38 9.13
CA TYR A 30 7.00 -2.31 10.02
C TYR A 30 7.94 -3.35 10.62
N LEU A 31 8.96 -3.84 9.89
CA LEU A 31 9.90 -4.81 10.45
C LEU A 31 10.65 -4.24 11.66
N SER A 32 10.95 -2.94 11.66
CA SER A 32 11.62 -2.24 12.77
C SER A 32 10.70 -1.88 13.93
N THR A 33 9.44 -1.52 13.66
CA THR A 33 8.53 -0.96 14.68
C THR A 33 7.44 -1.93 15.13
N ARG A 34 7.14 -2.95 14.31
CA ARG A 34 6.02 -3.91 14.45
C ARG A 34 4.65 -3.25 14.68
N SER A 35 4.47 -2.01 14.24
CA SER A 35 3.25 -1.25 14.52
C SER A 35 2.06 -1.69 13.66
N PRO A 36 0.90 -2.02 14.27
CA PRO A 36 -0.30 -2.40 13.53
C PRO A 36 -0.81 -1.30 12.60
N ALA A 37 -0.56 -0.03 12.92
CA ALA A 37 -0.94 1.11 12.07
C ALA A 37 -0.19 1.11 10.71
N ILE A 38 1.08 0.67 10.71
CA ILE A 38 1.84 0.52 9.47
C ILE A 38 1.32 -0.67 8.68
N ALA A 39 0.98 -1.79 9.34
CA ALA A 39 0.35 -2.93 8.67
C ALA A 39 -0.97 -2.54 8.01
N ALA A 40 -1.82 -1.74 8.67
CA ALA A 40 -3.04 -1.19 8.09
C ALA A 40 -2.74 -0.29 6.87
N SER A 41 -1.67 0.52 6.96
CA SER A 41 -1.23 1.34 5.83
C SER A 41 -0.75 0.51 4.65
N VAL A 42 -0.07 -0.62 4.87
CA VAL A 42 0.31 -1.57 3.81
C VAL A 42 -0.94 -2.12 3.12
N VAL A 43 -1.94 -2.56 3.87
CA VAL A 43 -3.22 -3.07 3.33
C VAL A 43 -3.86 -2.04 2.40
N ARG A 44 -3.99 -0.79 2.85
CA ARG A 44 -4.60 0.29 2.07
C ARG A 44 -3.88 0.52 0.74
N HIS A 45 -2.55 0.53 0.73
CA HIS A 45 -1.79 0.73 -0.51
C HIS A 45 -1.87 -0.47 -1.45
N ILE A 46 -1.94 -1.69 -0.92
CA ILE A 46 -2.17 -2.88 -1.76
C ILE A 46 -3.55 -2.82 -2.41
N GLU A 47 -4.58 -2.39 -1.67
CA GLU A 47 -5.93 -2.20 -2.24
C GLU A 47 -5.94 -1.15 -3.33
N GLN A 48 -5.27 -0.01 -3.11
CA GLN A 48 -5.11 1.03 -4.13
C GLN A 48 -4.36 0.52 -5.36
N LEU A 49 -3.39 -0.38 -5.21
CA LEU A 49 -2.67 -0.97 -6.34
C LEU A 49 -3.59 -1.90 -7.16
N CYS A 50 -4.35 -2.76 -6.48
CA CYS A 50 -5.25 -3.70 -7.16
C CYS A 50 -6.44 -3.02 -7.84
N ASP A 51 -6.92 -1.89 -7.31
CA ASP A 51 -8.03 -1.10 -7.87
C ASP A 51 -7.56 -0.13 -8.97
N HIS A 52 -6.24 0.03 -9.16
CA HIS A 52 -5.70 1.02 -10.09
C HIS A 52 -5.98 0.63 -11.55
N PRO A 53 -6.58 1.52 -12.37
CA PRO A 53 -6.95 1.19 -13.75
C PRO A 53 -5.75 0.91 -14.65
N GLU A 54 -4.60 1.52 -14.37
CA GLU A 54 -3.34 1.29 -15.10
C GLU A 54 -2.51 0.11 -14.52
N PHE A 55 -3.05 -0.66 -13.57
CA PHE A 55 -2.36 -1.84 -13.06
C PHE A 55 -2.49 -2.99 -14.05
N ASP A 56 -1.52 -3.09 -14.96
CA ASP A 56 -1.39 -4.13 -15.99
C ASP A 56 -0.84 -5.46 -15.46
N GLY A 57 -0.72 -5.62 -14.13
CA GLY A 57 -0.20 -6.85 -13.54
C GLY A 57 -1.07 -8.06 -13.88
N ASP A 58 -0.43 -9.19 -14.21
CA ASP A 58 -1.11 -10.43 -14.56
C ASP A 58 -2.00 -10.93 -13.40
N SER A 59 -2.94 -11.82 -13.71
CA SER A 59 -3.79 -12.49 -12.71
C SER A 59 -2.99 -13.10 -11.55
N GLU A 60 -1.77 -13.61 -11.83
CA GLU A 60 -0.87 -14.13 -10.81
C GLU A 60 -0.36 -13.02 -9.85
N GLU A 61 0.09 -11.88 -10.38
CA GLU A 61 0.56 -10.74 -9.58
C GLU A 61 -0.57 -10.20 -8.71
N ARG A 62 -1.77 -10.04 -9.29
CA ARG A 62 -2.99 -9.66 -8.54
C ARG A 62 -3.26 -10.62 -7.39
N CYS A 63 -3.20 -11.93 -7.64
CA CYS A 63 -3.37 -12.95 -6.60
C CYS A 63 -2.30 -12.85 -5.51
N MET A 64 -1.04 -12.56 -5.88
CA MET A 64 0.04 -12.35 -4.91
C MET A 64 -0.26 -11.16 -4.00
N TYR A 65 -0.65 -10.01 -4.55
CA TYR A 65 -1.01 -8.84 -3.77
C TYR A 65 -2.23 -9.07 -2.88
N LEU A 66 -3.25 -9.77 -3.35
CA LEU A 66 -4.43 -10.11 -2.54
C LEU A 66 -4.10 -11.05 -1.37
N ARG A 67 -3.22 -12.04 -1.57
CA ARG A 67 -2.70 -12.89 -0.49
C ARG A 67 -1.91 -12.07 0.53
N LEU A 68 -1.04 -11.18 0.05
CA LEU A 68 -0.26 -10.28 0.89
C LEU A 68 -1.19 -9.39 1.73
N ARG A 69 -2.22 -8.78 1.10
CA ARG A 69 -3.24 -7.98 1.78
C ARG A 69 -3.88 -8.72 2.94
N ARG A 70 -4.29 -9.97 2.73
CA ARG A 70 -4.93 -10.79 3.77
C ARG A 70 -4.00 -11.01 4.96
N HIS A 71 -2.73 -11.31 4.71
CA HIS A 71 -1.72 -11.47 5.75
C HIS A 71 -1.54 -10.17 6.56
N TRP A 72 -1.35 -9.03 5.89
CA TRP A 72 -1.17 -7.72 6.55
C TRP A 72 -2.41 -7.26 7.31
N ARG A 73 -3.61 -7.61 6.83
CA ARG A 73 -4.85 -7.32 7.56
C ARG A 73 -4.89 -8.04 8.89
N TRP A 74 -4.51 -9.33 8.92
CA TRP A 74 -4.39 -10.06 10.18
C TRP A 74 -3.35 -9.41 11.10
N LEU A 75 -2.21 -8.98 10.56
CA LEU A 75 -1.19 -8.28 11.33
C LEU A 75 -1.67 -6.93 11.90
N SER A 76 -2.53 -6.21 11.18
CA SER A 76 -3.07 -4.90 11.63
C SER A 76 -4.08 -4.99 12.77
N ILE A 77 -4.74 -6.15 12.92
CA ILE A 77 -5.74 -6.39 13.97
C ILE A 77 -5.21 -7.28 15.10
N ALA A 78 -4.07 -7.95 14.89
CA ALA A 78 -3.47 -8.81 15.89
C ALA A 78 -3.04 -7.98 17.11
N PRO A 79 -3.44 -8.36 18.33
CA PRO A 79 -3.01 -7.67 19.54
C PRO A 79 -1.48 -7.70 19.63
N THR A 80 -0.89 -6.54 19.91
CA THR A 80 0.57 -6.33 20.03
C THR A 80 1.22 -7.27 21.05
N GLU A 81 0.44 -7.79 21.99
CA GLU A 81 0.83 -8.66 23.11
C GLU A 81 1.27 -10.08 22.68
N LEU A 82 0.80 -10.59 21.54
CA LEU A 82 1.05 -11.98 21.11
C LEU A 82 2.29 -12.15 20.21
N ARG A 83 3.12 -11.11 20.09
CA ARG A 83 4.20 -11.01 19.09
C ARG A 83 5.61 -11.06 19.68
N SER A 84 5.73 -11.17 21.00
CA SER A 84 7.00 -11.17 21.73
C SER A 84 7.45 -12.56 22.22
N HIS A 85 6.81 -13.64 21.76
CA HIS A 85 7.24 -15.02 22.04
C HIS A 85 7.66 -15.73 20.75
N VAL A 86 8.84 -15.39 20.25
CA VAL A 86 9.73 -16.26 19.46
C VAL A 86 11.15 -16.00 19.95
#